data_AF-A0AAP0ATT9-F1
#
_entry.id   AF-A0AAP0ATT9-F1
#
_cell.length_a   1.000
_cell.length_b   1.000
_cell.length_c   1.000
_cell.angle_alpha   90.00
_cell.angle_beta   90.00
_cell.angle_gamma   90.00
#
_symmetry.space_group_name_H-M   'P 1'
#
loop_
_entity.id
_entity.type
_entity.pdbx_description
1 polymer ?
#
loop_
_entity_poly.entity_id
_entity_poly.type
_entity_poly.pdbx_seq_one_letter_code
_entity_poly.pdbx_strand_id
1 'polypeptide(L)'
;MDFEIARLRPRLTKDFFECIQIELAKLRFSVSRTKEMEDRLIEFEALEKVLLEGIEAYDKMEGDLVLAKERLLKILQSKDRNSTLLDMVERNELTRSVLALLDENIADALKSEQREAAVFMEGARAAILKYITV
;
A
#
# COMPACT_ATOMS: atom_id res chain seq x y z
N MET A 1 -8.20 -11.65 2.04
CA MET A 1 -8.92 -10.51 2.64
C MET A 1 -8.53 -9.21 1.95
N ASP A 2 -7.23 -8.97 1.81
CA ASP A 2 -6.67 -7.76 1.18
C ASP A 2 -7.17 -7.50 -0.25
N PHE A 3 -7.28 -8.56 -1.07
CA PHE A 3 -7.86 -8.44 -2.41
C PHE A 3 -9.31 -7.91 -2.41
N GLU A 4 -10.12 -8.38 -1.46
CA GLU A 4 -11.52 -7.94 -1.36
C GLU A 4 -11.62 -6.51 -0.85
N ILE A 5 -10.75 -6.12 0.09
CA ILE A 5 -10.64 -4.74 0.57
C ILE A 5 -10.25 -3.82 -0.59
N ALA A 6 -9.22 -4.16 -1.37
CA ALA A 6 -8.80 -3.39 -2.53
C ALA A 6 -9.93 -3.24 -3.56
N ARG A 7 -10.61 -4.35 -3.88
CA ARG A 7 -11.71 -4.38 -4.85
C ARG A 7 -12.91 -3.54 -4.40
N LEU A 8 -13.21 -3.53 -3.10
CA LEU A 8 -14.35 -2.81 -2.53
C LEU A 8 -14.00 -1.43 -1.99
N ARG A 9 -12.72 -1.03 -1.97
CA ARG A 9 -12.24 0.23 -1.39
C ARG A 9 -13.04 1.46 -1.82
N PRO A 10 -13.45 1.62 -3.10
CA PRO A 10 -14.26 2.77 -3.53
C PRO A 10 -15.65 2.85 -2.85
N ARG A 11 -16.14 1.73 -2.30
CA ARG A 11 -17.42 1.61 -1.62
C ARG A 11 -17.30 1.60 -0.09
N LEU A 12 -16.11 1.35 0.45
CA LEU A 12 -15.80 1.43 1.87
C LEU A 12 -15.55 2.90 2.27
N THR A 13 -16.59 3.72 2.13
CA THR A 13 -16.55 5.17 2.37
C THR A 13 -16.87 5.50 3.83
N LYS A 14 -16.64 6.76 4.22
CA LYS A 14 -17.07 7.27 5.53
C LYS A 14 -18.56 7.01 5.79
N ASP A 15 -19.40 7.32 4.81
CA ASP A 15 -20.86 7.12 4.88
C ASP A 15 -21.23 5.64 5.10
N PHE A 16 -20.49 4.71 4.49
CA PHE A 16 -20.68 3.28 4.71
C PHE A 16 -20.41 2.90 6.18
N PHE A 17 -19.30 3.37 6.76
CA PHE A 17 -18.98 3.10 8.16
C PHE A 17 -19.93 3.84 9.13
N GLU A 18 -20.38 5.05 8.78
CA GLU A 18 -21.41 5.75 9.57
C GLU A 18 -22.72 4.96 9.61
N CYS A 19 -23.12 4.34 8.49
CA CYS A 19 -24.27 3.44 8.44
C CYS A 19 -24.07 2.20 9.36
N ILE A 20 -22.89 1.57 9.31
CA ILE A 20 -22.55 0.44 10.20
C ILE A 20 -22.64 0.85 11.66
N GLN A 21 -22.07 1.99 12.04
CA GLN A 21 -22.13 2.50 13.41
C GLN A 21 -23.57 2.73 13.89
N ILE A 22 -24.46 3.22 13.01
CA ILE A 22 -25.89 3.39 13.33
C ILE A 22 -26.56 2.03 13.58
N GLU A 23 -26.31 1.03 12.72
CA GLU A 23 -26.88 -0.31 12.90
C GLU A 23 -26.33 -1.02 14.15
N LEU A 24 -25.03 -0.90 14.42
CA LEU A 24 -24.41 -1.38 15.65
C LEU A 24 -25.02 -0.71 16.89
N ALA A 25 -25.27 0.60 16.84
CA ALA A 25 -25.93 1.31 17.93
C ALA A 25 -27.37 0.80 18.17
N LYS A 26 -28.15 0.54 17.11
CA LYS A 26 -29.50 -0.04 17.23
C LYS A 26 -29.47 -1.41 17.92
N LEU A 27 -28.51 -2.26 17.56
CA LEU A 27 -28.32 -3.56 18.20
C LEU A 27 -27.89 -3.41 19.67
N ARG A 28 -26.96 -2.50 19.95
CA ARG A 28 -26.41 -2.25 21.29
C ARG A 28 -27.46 -1.72 22.27
N PHE A 29 -28.34 -0.84 21.80
CA PHE A 29 -29.38 -0.17 22.60
C PHE A 29 -30.78 -0.79 22.47
N SER A 30 -30.90 -1.98 21.87
CA SER A 30 -32.18 -2.70 21.80
C SER A 30 -32.70 -3.05 23.20
N VAL A 31 -33.99 -2.80 23.45
CA VAL A 31 -34.66 -3.00 24.75
C VAL A 31 -34.84 -4.50 25.07
N SER A 32 -34.84 -5.37 24.05
CA SER A 32 -34.97 -6.82 24.19
C SER A 32 -33.82 -7.53 23.47
N ARG A 33 -32.68 -7.71 24.15
CA ARG A 33 -31.53 -8.43 23.58
C ARG A 33 -31.64 -9.92 23.83
N THR A 34 -31.54 -10.69 22.75
CA THR A 34 -31.35 -12.15 22.82
C THR A 34 -29.86 -12.47 22.75
N LYS A 35 -29.47 -13.68 23.17
CA LYS A 35 -28.09 -14.16 23.03
C LYS A 35 -27.60 -14.10 21.58
N GLU A 36 -28.46 -14.46 20.62
CA GLU A 36 -28.15 -14.37 19.19
C GLU A 36 -27.86 -12.92 18.74
N MET A 37 -28.55 -11.93 19.30
CA MET A 37 -28.27 -10.52 19.00
C MET A 37 -26.93 -10.06 19.58
N GLU A 38 -26.55 -10.56 20.76
CA GLU A 38 -25.26 -10.26 21.38
C GLU A 38 -24.09 -10.91 20.61
N ASP A 39 -24.25 -12.16 20.18
CA ASP A 39 -23.24 -12.86 19.36
C ASP A 39 -23.04 -12.14 18.00
N ARG A 40 -24.14 -11.75 17.32
CA ARG A 40 -24.07 -11.00 16.06
C ARG A 40 -23.46 -9.61 16.23
N LEU A 41 -23.70 -8.96 17.37
CA LEU A 41 -23.08 -7.66 17.67
C LEU A 41 -21.56 -7.79 17.74
N ILE A 42 -21.05 -8.80 18.44
CA ILE A 42 -19.61 -9.08 18.55
C ILE A 42 -19.00 -9.37 17.16
N GLU A 43 -19.66 -10.20 16.36
CA GLU A 43 -19.21 -10.50 15.00
C GLU A 43 -19.14 -9.24 14.12
N PHE A 44 -20.16 -8.38 14.18
CA PHE A 44 -20.17 -7.16 13.39
C PHE A 44 -19.13 -6.13 13.86
N GLU A 45 -18.91 -5.97 15.16
CA GLU A 45 -17.84 -5.10 15.69
C GLU A 45 -16.45 -5.60 15.27
N ALA A 46 -16.24 -6.92 15.27
CA ALA A 46 -15.01 -7.52 14.79
C ALA A 46 -14.82 -7.28 13.28
N LEU A 47 -15.87 -7.47 12.47
CA LEU A 47 -15.82 -7.23 11.03
C LEU A 47 -15.55 -5.76 10.70
N GLU A 48 -16.22 -4.83 11.39
CA GLU A 48 -15.97 -3.39 11.23
C GLU A 48 -14.51 -3.05 11.52
N LYS A 49 -13.97 -3.56 12.64
CA LYS A 49 -12.58 -3.32 13.01
C LYS A 49 -11.62 -3.82 11.94
N VAL A 50 -11.79 -5.05 11.45
CA VAL A 50 -10.90 -5.61 10.43
C VAL A 50 -11.02 -4.86 9.11
N LEU A 51 -12.22 -4.37 8.74
CA LEU A 51 -12.39 -3.54 7.56
C LEU A 51 -11.66 -2.19 7.71
N LEU A 52 -11.73 -1.54 8.88
CA LEU A 52 -11.02 -0.29 9.15
C LEU A 52 -9.50 -0.46 9.08
N GLU A 53 -8.95 -1.47 9.77
CA GLU A 53 -7.52 -1.80 9.72
C GLU A 53 -7.08 -2.14 8.28
N GLY A 54 -7.94 -2.85 7.56
CA GLY A 54 -7.72 -3.23 6.17
C GLY A 54 -7.65 -2.05 5.20
N ILE A 55 -8.58 -1.09 5.30
CA ILE A 55 -8.55 0.10 4.42
C ILE A 55 -7.37 1.01 4.76
N GLU A 56 -6.99 1.13 6.04
CA GLU A 56 -5.84 1.93 6.44
C GLU A 56 -4.55 1.35 5.86
N ALA A 57 -4.37 0.03 5.97
CA ALA A 57 -3.25 -0.67 5.38
C ALA A 57 -3.23 -0.54 3.85
N TYR A 58 -4.39 -0.64 3.19
CA TYR A 58 -4.51 -0.47 1.75
C TYR A 58 -4.14 0.94 1.30
N ASP A 59 -4.71 1.97 1.93
CA ASP A 59 -4.47 3.37 1.57
C ASP A 59 -3.00 3.75 1.77
N LYS A 60 -2.39 3.25 2.85
CA LYS A 60 -0.96 3.43 3.10
C LYS A 60 -0.12 2.76 2.01
N MET A 61 -0.45 1.52 1.64
CA MET A 61 0.22 0.80 0.56
C MET A 61 0.07 1.51 -0.79
N GLU A 62 -1.13 1.99 -1.11
CA GLU A 62 -1.38 2.75 -2.34
C GLU A 62 -0.54 4.04 -2.38
N GLY A 63 -0.53 4.81 -1.28
CA GLY A 63 0.32 5.98 -1.15
C GLY A 63 1.80 5.67 -1.28
N ASP A 64 2.28 4.60 -0.64
CA ASP A 64 3.66 4.13 -0.73
C ASP A 64 4.04 3.73 -2.16
N LEU A 65 3.12 3.09 -2.92
CA LEU A 65 3.33 2.74 -4.32
C LEU A 65 3.40 3.97 -5.23
N VAL A 66 2.50 4.94 -5.05
CA VAL A 66 2.52 6.21 -5.80
C VAL A 66 3.84 6.94 -5.57
N LEU A 67 4.25 7.09 -4.31
CA LEU A 67 5.53 7.71 -3.96
C LEU A 67 6.72 6.91 -4.49
N ALA A 68 6.67 5.57 -4.44
CA ALA A 68 7.73 4.72 -4.97
C ALA A 68 7.92 4.93 -6.48
N LYS A 69 6.82 5.09 -7.23
CA LYS A 69 6.85 5.39 -8.66
C LYS A 69 7.50 6.76 -8.94
N GLU A 70 7.10 7.80 -8.21
CA GLU A 70 7.69 9.15 -8.37
C GLU A 70 9.18 9.17 -8.05
N ARG A 71 9.56 8.51 -6.94
CA ARG A 71 10.96 8.35 -6.51
C ARG A 71 11.77 7.58 -7.54
N LEU A 72 11.23 6.50 -8.10
CA LEU A 72 11.91 5.73 -9.12
C LEU A 72 12.09 6.55 -10.40
N LEU A 73 11.07 7.30 -10.82
CA LEU A 73 11.16 8.20 -11.97
C LEU A 73 12.28 9.23 -11.79
N LYS A 74 12.37 9.84 -10.60
CA LYS A 74 13.44 10.77 -10.22
C LYS A 74 14.83 10.13 -10.34
N ILE A 75 14.99 8.87 -9.92
CA ILE A 75 16.26 8.13 -10.04
C ILE A 75 16.61 7.86 -11.51
N LEU A 76 15.65 7.35 -12.30
CA LEU A 76 15.89 6.93 -13.69
C LEU A 76 16.11 8.11 -14.64
N GLN A 77 15.52 9.28 -14.36
CA GLN A 77 15.67 10.50 -15.17
C GLN A 77 16.81 11.41 -14.73
N SER A 78 17.50 11.07 -13.64
CA SER A 78 18.56 11.93 -13.11
C SER A 78 19.79 11.97 -14.01
N LYS A 79 20.34 13.18 -14.21
CA LYS A 79 21.63 13.41 -14.87
C LYS A 79 22.81 12.98 -13.99
N ASP A 80 22.67 13.14 -12.67
CA ASP A 80 23.65 12.69 -11.67
C ASP A 80 22.95 11.81 -10.64
N ARG A 81 23.00 10.50 -10.91
CA ARG A 81 22.38 9.48 -10.07
C ARG A 81 23.00 9.43 -8.67
N ASN A 82 24.30 9.69 -8.51
CA ASN A 82 24.94 9.57 -7.20
C ASN A 82 24.49 10.69 -6.27
N SER A 83 24.48 11.94 -6.74
CA SER A 83 23.95 13.07 -5.97
C SER A 83 22.47 12.86 -5.65
N THR A 84 21.69 12.39 -6.62
CA THR A 84 20.25 12.14 -6.42
C THR A 84 20.00 11.09 -5.35
N LEU A 85 20.76 9.99 -5.36
CA LEU A 85 20.62 8.94 -4.35
C LEU A 85 21.03 9.44 -2.96
N LEU A 86 22.10 10.24 -2.84
CA LEU A 86 22.49 10.86 -1.56
C LEU A 86 21.38 11.75 -0.99
N ASP A 87 20.82 12.65 -1.80
CA ASP A 87 19.70 13.51 -1.38
C ASP A 87 18.47 12.69 -0.94
N MET A 88 18.21 11.58 -1.63
CA MET A 88 17.09 10.69 -1.32
C MET A 88 17.34 9.89 -0.03
N VAL A 89 18.59 9.55 0.29
CA VAL A 89 18.95 8.93 1.57
C VAL A 89 18.71 9.89 2.73
N GLU A 90 19.18 11.13 2.60
CA GLU A 90 18.98 12.16 3.63
C GLU A 90 17.50 12.39 3.95
N ARG A 91 16.63 12.23 2.95
CA ARG A 91 15.17 12.38 3.07
C ARG A 91 14.44 11.08 3.40
N ASN A 92 15.16 9.97 3.61
CA ASN A 92 14.59 8.64 3.83
C ASN A 92 13.60 8.21 2.72
N GLU A 93 13.90 8.57 1.47
CA GLU A 93 13.09 8.27 0.29
C GLU A 93 13.46 6.91 -0.35
N LEU A 94 14.64 6.35 -0.06
CA LEU A 94 15.05 5.04 -0.55
C LEU A 94 14.42 3.93 0.31
N THR A 95 13.34 3.34 -0.21
CA THR A 95 12.54 2.34 0.50
C THR A 95 12.53 1.00 -0.22
N ARG A 96 12.15 -0.08 0.49
CA ARG A 96 11.97 -1.41 -0.12
C ARG A 96 10.95 -1.41 -1.26
N SER A 97 9.91 -0.56 -1.19
CA SER A 97 8.90 -0.40 -2.25
C SER A 97 9.49 0.15 -3.55
N VAL A 98 10.44 1.10 -3.49
CA VAL A 98 11.17 1.60 -4.67
C VAL A 98 11.98 0.48 -5.32
N LEU A 99 12.65 -0.34 -4.51
CA LEU A 99 13.43 -1.47 -4.99
C LEU A 99 12.55 -2.55 -5.63
N ALA A 100 11.43 -2.90 -4.99
CA ALA A 100 10.50 -3.91 -5.51
C ALA A 100 9.92 -3.49 -6.87
N LEU A 101 9.51 -2.23 -7.01
CA LEU A 101 9.01 -1.68 -8.27
C LEU A 101 10.09 -1.68 -9.37
N LEU A 102 11.34 -1.37 -9.01
CA LEU A 102 12.46 -1.45 -9.95
C LEU A 102 12.73 -2.90 -10.38
N ASP A 103 12.66 -3.86 -9.47
CA ASP A 103 12.85 -5.29 -9.76
C ASP A 103 11.77 -5.82 -10.71
N GLU A 104 10.51 -5.41 -10.52
CA GLU A 104 9.40 -5.71 -11.43
C GLU A 104 9.63 -5.11 -12.82
N ASN A 105 10.02 -3.83 -12.90
CA ASN A 105 10.31 -3.17 -14.17
C ASN A 105 11.47 -3.84 -14.93
N ILE A 106 12.52 -4.28 -14.23
CA ILE A 106 13.63 -5.04 -14.82
C ILE A 106 13.12 -6.37 -15.38
N ALA A 107 12.35 -7.12 -14.59
CA ALA A 107 11.78 -8.39 -15.02
C ALA A 107 10.89 -8.23 -16.27
N ASP A 108 10.07 -7.19 -16.32
CA ASP A 108 9.19 -6.93 -17.46
C ASP A 108 9.93 -6.43 -18.70
N ALA A 109 10.98 -5.62 -18.53
CA ALA A 109 11.88 -5.25 -19.62
C ALA A 109 12.59 -6.47 -20.21
N LEU A 110 13.05 -7.41 -19.37
CA LEU A 110 13.65 -8.66 -19.82
C LEU A 110 12.65 -9.55 -20.57
N LYS A 111 11.42 -9.70 -20.05
CA LYS A 111 10.35 -10.45 -20.74
C LYS A 111 9.99 -9.82 -22.10
N SER A 112 10.09 -8.50 -22.21
CA SER A 112 9.79 -7.74 -23.42
C SER A 112 10.99 -7.56 -24.35
N GLU A 113 12.10 -8.28 -24.10
CA GLU A 113 13.36 -8.22 -24.84
C GLU A 113 14.04 -6.83 -24.90
N GLN A 114 13.67 -5.91 -24.00
CA GLN A 114 14.26 -4.57 -23.88
C GLN A 114 15.57 -4.62 -23.06
N ARG A 115 16.58 -5.30 -23.60
CA ARG A 115 17.83 -5.60 -22.89
C ARG A 115 18.59 -4.36 -22.42
N GLU A 116 18.65 -3.31 -23.24
CA GLU A 116 19.34 -2.07 -22.87
C GLU A 116 18.68 -1.37 -21.68
N ALA A 117 17.34 -1.33 -21.66
CA ALA A 117 16.57 -0.77 -20.54
C ALA A 117 16.79 -1.59 -19.26
N ALA A 118 16.78 -2.92 -19.36
CA ALA A 118 17.05 -3.81 -18.23
C ALA A 118 18.45 -3.56 -17.65
N VAL A 119 19.49 -3.51 -18.48
CA VAL A 119 20.88 -3.24 -18.05
C VAL A 119 21.01 -1.86 -17.38
N PHE A 120 20.36 -0.84 -17.94
CA PHE A 120 20.34 0.49 -17.34
C PHE A 120 19.71 0.47 -15.93
N MET A 121 18.56 -0.18 -15.80
CA MET A 121 17.83 -0.32 -14.54
C MET A 121 18.57 -1.19 -13.51
N GLU A 122 19.24 -2.26 -13.93
CA GLU A 122 20.11 -3.06 -13.07
C GLU A 122 21.27 -2.22 -12.50
N GLY A 123 21.83 -1.32 -13.30
CA GLY A 123 22.82 -0.35 -12.83
C GLY A 123 22.26 0.61 -11.77
N ALA A 124 21.00 1.03 -11.91
CA ALA A 124 20.33 1.87 -10.90
C ALA A 124 20.06 1.06 -9.62
N ARG A 125 19.60 -0.18 -9.77
CA ARG A 125 19.35 -1.12 -8.68
C ARG A 125 20.60 -1.35 -7.83
N ALA A 126 21.73 -1.63 -8.49
CA ALA A 126 23.02 -1.82 -7.82
C ALA A 126 23.47 -0.56 -7.05
N ALA A 127 23.13 0.63 -7.53
CA ALA A 127 23.43 1.88 -6.83
C ALA A 127 22.52 2.09 -5.60
N ILE A 128 21.22 1.83 -5.73
CA ILE A 128 20.25 1.91 -4.62
C ILE A 128 20.62 0.97 -3.47
N LEU A 129 21.00 -0.28 -3.79
CA LEU A 129 21.36 -1.31 -2.80
C LEU A 129 22.52 -0.93 -1.88
N LYS A 130 23.35 0.04 -2.26
CA LYS A 130 24.44 0.54 -1.39
C LYS A 130 23.92 1.31 -0.18
N TYR A 131 22.68 1.79 -0.24
CA TYR A 131 22.09 2.67 0.76
C TYR A 131 20.93 2.04 1.54
N ILE A 132 20.41 0.90 1.08
CA ILE A 132 19.39 0.13 1.81
C ILE A 132 20.11 -0.95 2.63
N THR A 133 20.15 -0.79 3.94
CA THR A 133 20.64 -1.84 4.85
C THR A 133 19.61 -2.97 4.97
N VAL A 134 20.10 -4.22 4.91
CA VAL A 134 19.30 -5.45 5.09
C VAL A 134 18.80 -5.56 6.52
#